data_AF-A0A8T1GSC8-F1
#
_entry.id   AF-A0A8T1GSC8-F1
#
_cell.length_a   1.000
_cell.length_b   1.000
_cell.length_c   1.000
_cell.angle_alpha   90.00
_cell.angle_beta   90.00
_cell.angle_gamma   90.00
#
_symmetry.space_group_name_H-M   'P 1'
#
loop_
_entity.id
_entity.type
_entity.pdbx_description
1 polymer ?
#
loop_
_entity_poly.entity_id
_entity_poly.type
_entity_poly.pdbx_seq_one_letter_code
_entity_poly.pdbx_strand_id
1 'polypeptide(L)'
;GTIRARHKIIGFYCQISRNVIDTYAFDTVHPGGKVFRSVALKASAEALLSTTNYVICGQAKKLTWRLQHRQAETRSFRRRSSTRNVLGEKSCTACAKNLGPGSFGFPRVAALRKSVCKLCMNPVCHKCKRPKGISFLTPDGKLLRHKITFCVMCMSEVTQMDALPAAQDQAEGYQAYNVMASLSGSDILSDDLDV
;
A
#
# COMPACT_ATOMS: atom_id res chain seq x y z
N GLY A 1 28.54 21.75 11.50
CA GLY A 1 28.39 22.28 10.13
C GLY A 1 28.03 21.15 9.20
N THR A 2 27.10 21.37 8.27
CA THR A 2 26.70 20.39 7.25
C THR A 2 27.61 20.48 6.02
N ILE A 3 28.19 19.36 5.60
CA ILE A 3 29.00 19.26 4.38
C ILE A 3 28.10 18.78 3.24
N ARG A 4 28.12 19.48 2.10
CA ARG A 4 27.29 19.16 0.94
C ARG A 4 28.06 18.26 -0.03
N ALA A 5 27.53 17.06 -0.28
CA ALA A 5 28.03 16.15 -1.31
C ALA A 5 27.53 16.56 -2.72
N ARG A 6 28.27 16.16 -3.76
CA ARG A 6 27.81 16.20 -5.17
C ARG A 6 27.60 14.76 -5.63
N HIS A 7 26.35 14.39 -5.92
CA HIS A 7 25.98 13.07 -6.41
C HIS A 7 25.28 13.22 -7.76
N LYS A 8 25.78 12.53 -8.78
CA LYS A 8 25.13 12.38 -10.08
C LYS A 8 24.77 10.92 -10.26
N ILE A 9 23.53 10.63 -10.63
CA ILE A 9 23.07 9.28 -10.91
C ILE A 9 22.36 9.29 -12.26
N ILE A 10 22.62 8.26 -13.06
CA ILE A 10 21.90 7.99 -14.31
C ILE A 10 21.36 6.57 -14.19
N GLY A 11 20.06 6.41 -14.47
CA GLY A 11 19.37 5.13 -14.39
C GLY A 11 18.48 4.91 -15.61
N PHE A 12 18.51 3.70 -16.14
CA PHE A 12 17.68 3.20 -17.23
C PHE A 12 16.80 2.09 -16.68
N TYR A 13 15.51 2.15 -16.97
CA TYR A 13 14.51 1.20 -16.49
C TYR A 13 13.76 0.65 -17.69
N CYS A 14 13.87 -0.65 -17.93
CA CYS A 14 13.25 -1.33 -19.06
C CYS A 14 12.28 -2.38 -18.54
N GLN A 15 11.00 -2.29 -18.91
CA GLN A 15 10.07 -3.37 -18.58
C GLN A 15 10.32 -4.56 -19.50
N ILE A 16 10.77 -5.68 -18.93
CA ILE A 16 11.06 -6.91 -19.69
C ILE A 16 9.94 -7.94 -19.59
N SER A 17 9.10 -7.85 -18.55
CA SER A 17 7.86 -8.63 -18.46
C SER A 17 6.86 -7.98 -17.49
N ARG A 18 5.71 -8.62 -17.28
CA ARG A 18 4.69 -8.12 -16.33
C ARG A 18 5.28 -8.10 -14.91
N ASN A 19 5.32 -6.92 -14.29
CA ASN A 19 5.89 -6.67 -12.96
C ASN A 19 7.40 -6.96 -12.83
N VAL A 20 8.14 -7.00 -13.95
CA VAL A 20 9.61 -7.14 -13.94
C VAL A 20 10.22 -6.01 -14.75
N ILE A 21 11.14 -5.29 -14.12
CA ILE A 21 11.96 -4.28 -14.78
C ILE A 21 13.41 -4.72 -14.71
N ASP A 22 14.13 -4.54 -15.81
CA ASP A 22 15.57 -4.50 -15.80
C ASP A 22 16.01 -3.08 -15.45
N THR A 23 17.04 -2.96 -14.62
CA THR A 23 17.54 -1.67 -14.12
C THR A 23 19.03 -1.60 -14.31
N TYR A 24 19.45 -0.64 -15.13
CA TYR A 24 20.86 -0.31 -15.30
C TYR A 24 21.10 1.09 -14.72
N ALA A 25 21.94 1.20 -13.70
CA ALA A 25 22.24 2.48 -13.08
C ALA A 25 23.72 2.59 -12.73
N PHE A 26 24.26 3.79 -12.86
CA PHE A 26 25.60 4.13 -12.40
C PHE A 26 25.58 5.53 -11.81
N ASP A 27 26.49 5.77 -10.88
CA ASP A 27 26.60 7.05 -10.20
C ASP A 27 28.03 7.57 -10.12
N THR A 28 28.14 8.85 -9.80
CA THR A 28 29.40 9.51 -9.49
C THR A 28 29.18 10.34 -8.23
N VAL A 29 29.92 10.00 -7.17
CA VAL A 29 29.80 10.64 -5.86
C VAL A 29 31.09 11.34 -5.49
N HIS A 30 30.95 12.64 -5.21
CA HIS A 30 31.95 13.43 -4.53
C HIS A 30 31.40 13.77 -3.13
N PRO A 31 31.78 13.01 -2.08
CA PRO A 31 31.15 13.13 -0.76
C PRO A 31 31.37 14.50 -0.11
N GLY A 32 32.41 15.22 -0.53
CA GLY A 32 32.84 16.46 0.11
C GLY A 32 33.45 16.20 1.49
N GLY A 33 34.25 17.15 1.97
CA GLY A 33 34.92 17.02 3.27
C GLY A 33 35.83 15.79 3.38
N LYS A 34 36.04 15.33 4.61
CA LYS A 34 36.92 14.18 4.93
C LYS A 34 36.06 12.94 5.21
N VAL A 35 35.65 12.26 4.15
CA VAL A 35 34.92 10.97 4.24
C VAL A 35 35.82 9.85 3.72
N PHE A 36 35.92 8.75 4.47
CA PHE A 36 36.67 7.58 4.02
C PHE A 36 36.07 7.02 2.74
N ARG A 37 36.92 6.72 1.76
CA ARG A 37 36.52 6.19 0.45
C ARG A 37 35.66 4.92 0.59
N SER A 38 35.99 4.04 1.53
CA SER A 38 35.24 2.81 1.81
C SER A 38 33.80 3.08 2.24
N VAL A 39 33.59 4.10 3.09
CA VAL A 39 32.27 4.52 3.55
C VAL A 39 31.47 5.14 2.40
N ALA A 40 32.09 6.04 1.64
CA ALA A 40 31.45 6.66 0.48
C ALA A 40 31.03 5.62 -0.57
N LEU A 41 31.91 4.66 -0.87
CA LEU A 41 31.64 3.58 -1.84
C LEU A 41 30.48 2.69 -1.37
N LYS A 42 30.45 2.31 -0.09
CA LYS A 42 29.36 1.52 0.48
C LYS A 42 28.02 2.25 0.38
N ALA A 43 27.99 3.53 0.75
CA ALA A 43 26.78 4.35 0.68
C ALA A 43 26.26 4.53 -0.76
N SER A 44 27.16 4.76 -1.72
CA SER A 44 26.81 4.81 -3.15
C SER A 44 26.23 3.48 -3.65
N ALA A 45 26.86 2.36 -3.31
CA ALA A 45 26.38 1.04 -3.70
C ALA A 45 24.99 0.74 -3.11
N GLU A 46 24.76 1.06 -1.84
CA GLU A 46 23.44 0.92 -1.20
C GLU A 46 22.38 1.81 -1.86
N ALA A 47 22.74 3.05 -2.23
CA ALA A 47 21.86 3.96 -2.95
C ALA A 47 21.46 3.40 -4.33
N LEU A 48 22.41 2.85 -5.09
CA LEU A 48 22.14 2.19 -6.36
C LEU A 48 21.26 0.93 -6.18
N LEU A 49 21.58 0.09 -5.19
CA LEU A 49 20.82 -1.12 -4.89
C LEU A 49 19.41 -0.83 -4.36
N SER A 50 19.15 0.38 -3.84
CA SER A 50 17.80 0.78 -3.39
C SER A 50 16.76 0.73 -4.51
N THR A 51 17.18 0.82 -5.78
CA THR A 51 16.32 0.69 -6.96
C THR A 51 15.62 -0.67 -7.04
N THR A 52 16.18 -1.72 -6.42
CA THR A 52 15.53 -3.04 -6.34
C THR A 52 14.20 -3.00 -5.59
N ASN A 53 13.99 -1.99 -4.74
CA ASN A 53 12.73 -1.79 -4.03
C ASN A 53 11.64 -1.13 -4.89
N TYR A 54 11.95 -0.65 -6.09
CA TYR A 54 10.99 0.11 -6.92
C TYR A 54 9.77 -0.71 -7.31
N VAL A 55 9.91 -2.00 -7.55
CA VAL A 55 8.76 -2.88 -7.83
C VAL A 55 7.81 -2.88 -6.62
N ILE A 56 8.33 -3.08 -5.41
CA ILE A 56 7.54 -3.10 -4.17
C ILE A 56 6.88 -1.74 -3.93
N CYS A 57 7.64 -0.65 -4.09
CA CYS A 57 7.13 0.71 -3.98
C CYS A 57 6.02 0.99 -5.00
N GLY A 58 6.19 0.54 -6.25
CA GLY A 58 5.19 0.65 -7.30
C GLY A 58 3.90 -0.09 -6.97
N GLN A 59 4.00 -1.32 -6.45
CA GLN A 59 2.81 -2.07 -6.00
C GLN A 59 2.10 -1.37 -4.84
N ALA A 60 2.85 -0.83 -3.87
CA ALA A 60 2.28 -0.08 -2.76
C ALA A 60 1.57 1.20 -3.24
N LYS A 61 2.16 1.93 -4.19
CA LYS A 61 1.56 3.11 -4.82
C LYS A 61 0.28 2.76 -5.58
N LYS A 62 0.28 1.70 -6.40
CA LYS A 62 -0.93 1.22 -7.10
C LYS A 62 -2.05 0.87 -6.12
N LEU A 63 -1.72 0.17 -5.03
CA LEU A 63 -2.69 -0.19 -4.00
C LEU A 63 -3.31 1.05 -3.33
N THR A 64 -2.46 1.99 -2.93
CA THR A 64 -2.87 3.27 -2.33
C THR A 64 -3.76 4.07 -3.29
N TRP A 65 -3.34 4.22 -4.54
CA TRP A 65 -4.07 4.91 -5.60
C TRP A 65 -5.46 4.30 -5.82
N ARG A 66 -5.53 2.97 -6.00
CA ARG A 66 -6.79 2.25 -6.20
C ARG A 66 -7.73 2.37 -5.00
N LEU A 67 -7.18 2.31 -3.78
CA LEU A 67 -7.95 2.46 -2.55
C LEU A 67 -8.59 3.85 -2.45
N GLN A 68 -7.88 4.90 -2.86
CA GLN A 68 -8.40 6.26 -2.82
C GLN A 68 -9.52 6.49 -3.82
N HIS A 69 -9.33 6.06 -5.06
CA HIS A 69 -10.34 6.12 -6.11
C HIS A 69 -11.62 5.42 -5.67
N ARG A 70 -11.49 4.21 -5.13
CA ARG A 70 -12.63 3.44 -4.63
C ARG A 70 -13.36 4.12 -3.48
N GLN A 71 -12.63 4.81 -2.60
CA GLN A 71 -13.25 5.60 -1.53
C GLN A 71 -13.98 6.82 -2.07
N ALA A 72 -13.41 7.55 -3.03
CA ALA A 72 -14.07 8.68 -3.68
C ALA A 72 -15.38 8.25 -4.35
N GLU A 73 -15.37 7.14 -5.09
CA GLU A 73 -16.55 6.49 -5.68
C GLU A 73 -17.59 6.11 -4.61
N THR A 74 -17.15 5.54 -3.48
CA THR A 74 -18.08 5.11 -2.42
C THR A 74 -18.69 6.31 -1.67
N ARG A 75 -17.94 7.40 -1.48
CA ARG A 75 -18.44 8.63 -0.85
C ARG A 75 -19.50 9.30 -1.72
N SER A 76 -19.32 9.33 -3.04
CA SER A 76 -20.32 9.89 -3.96
C SER A 76 -21.61 9.04 -3.97
N PHE A 77 -21.48 7.71 -3.86
CA PHE A 77 -22.64 6.81 -3.78
C PHE A 77 -23.39 6.92 -2.43
N ARG A 78 -22.69 7.00 -1.29
CA ARG A 78 -23.32 7.16 0.03
C ARG A 78 -24.11 8.45 0.19
N ARG A 79 -23.76 9.52 -0.54
CA ARG A 79 -24.54 10.77 -0.57
C ARG A 79 -25.90 10.63 -1.26
N ARG A 80 -26.13 9.56 -2.04
CA ARG A 80 -27.37 9.33 -2.82
C ARG A 80 -28.26 8.21 -2.28
N SER A 81 -27.83 7.43 -1.30
CA SER A 81 -28.61 6.27 -0.84
C SER A 81 -28.48 6.04 0.67
N SER A 82 -29.25 6.79 1.44
CA SER A 82 -29.56 6.50 2.83
C SER A 82 -30.61 5.39 2.90
N THR A 83 -30.24 4.15 2.59
CA THR A 83 -30.97 2.91 2.94
C THR A 83 -30.45 1.76 2.09
N ARG A 84 -29.51 0.98 2.63
CA ARG A 84 -29.43 -0.42 2.25
C ARG A 84 -28.95 -1.22 3.45
N ASN A 85 -29.93 -1.67 4.23
CA ASN A 85 -29.81 -2.83 5.10
C ASN A 85 -29.47 -4.03 4.23
N VAL A 86 -28.19 -4.20 3.88
CA VAL A 86 -27.71 -5.43 3.29
C VAL A 86 -27.54 -6.39 4.45
N LEU A 87 -28.55 -7.26 4.63
CA LEU A 87 -28.41 -8.55 5.31
C LEU A 87 -27.13 -9.20 4.79
N GLY A 88 -26.04 -8.99 5.53
CA GLY A 88 -24.69 -9.17 5.03
C GLY A 88 -24.47 -10.59 4.58
N GLU A 89 -24.14 -10.75 3.30
CA GLU A 89 -23.75 -12.02 2.72
C GLU A 89 -22.65 -12.62 3.60
N LYS A 90 -22.97 -13.72 4.30
CA LYS A 90 -22.10 -14.30 5.32
C LYS A 90 -21.02 -15.17 4.70
N SER A 91 -20.67 -14.98 3.43
CA SER A 91 -19.69 -15.79 2.71
C SER A 91 -18.43 -14.98 2.41
N CYS A 92 -17.29 -15.66 2.31
CA CYS A 92 -16.05 -15.01 1.93
C CYS A 92 -16.09 -14.62 0.44
N THR A 93 -15.86 -13.34 0.13
CA THR A 93 -15.83 -12.83 -1.25
C THR A 93 -14.84 -13.52 -2.20
N ALA A 94 -13.83 -14.22 -1.67
CA ALA A 94 -12.76 -14.83 -2.47
C ALA A 94 -12.88 -16.34 -2.61
N CYS A 95 -13.53 -17.03 -1.67
CA CYS A 95 -13.62 -18.50 -1.68
C CYS A 95 -15.02 -19.03 -1.35
N ALA A 96 -16.03 -18.15 -1.27
CA ALA A 96 -17.42 -18.44 -0.92
C ALA A 96 -17.64 -19.15 0.44
N LYS A 97 -16.59 -19.36 1.25
CA LYS A 97 -16.70 -20.05 2.53
C LYS A 97 -17.64 -19.31 3.48
N ASN A 98 -18.58 -20.04 4.08
CA ASN A 98 -19.48 -19.52 5.10
C ASN A 98 -18.71 -19.02 6.34
N LEU A 99 -18.87 -17.73 6.62
CA LEU A 99 -18.38 -16.95 7.77
C LEU A 99 -19.45 -16.78 8.85
N GLY A 100 -20.68 -17.24 8.61
CA GLY A 100 -21.74 -17.26 9.61
C GLY A 100 -21.43 -18.18 10.81
N PRO A 101 -22.21 -18.06 11.90
CA PRO A 101 -22.09 -18.94 13.07
C PRO A 101 -22.26 -20.42 12.68
N GLY A 102 -21.70 -21.33 13.50
CA GLY A 102 -21.83 -22.77 13.29
C GLY A 102 -23.25 -23.28 13.59
N SER A 103 -23.50 -24.55 13.26
CA SER A 103 -24.79 -25.25 13.46
C SER A 103 -25.29 -25.27 14.92
N PHE A 104 -24.42 -24.98 15.88
CA PHE A 104 -24.69 -25.08 17.33
C PHE A 104 -24.68 -23.72 18.05
N GLY A 105 -24.86 -22.61 17.33
CA GLY A 105 -24.88 -21.27 17.94
C GLY A 105 -23.52 -20.75 18.40
N PHE A 106 -22.49 -21.61 18.49
CA PHE A 106 -21.14 -21.17 18.79
C PHE A 106 -20.52 -20.42 17.59
N PRO A 107 -19.89 -19.25 17.83
CA PRO A 107 -19.11 -18.58 16.80
C PRO A 107 -17.97 -19.51 16.38
N ARG A 108 -17.88 -19.83 15.08
CA ARG A 108 -16.69 -20.49 14.54
C ARG A 108 -15.48 -19.63 14.92
N VAL A 109 -14.30 -20.22 15.16
CA VAL A 109 -13.05 -19.46 15.41
C VAL A 109 -12.79 -18.38 14.33
N ALA A 110 -13.31 -18.59 13.11
CA ALA A 110 -13.28 -17.64 12.00
C ALA A 110 -14.26 -16.44 12.10
N ALA A 111 -15.27 -16.51 12.97
CA ALA A 111 -16.28 -15.46 13.19
C ALA A 111 -15.81 -14.39 14.21
N LEU A 112 -14.73 -14.65 14.95
CA LEU A 112 -14.27 -13.78 16.04
C LEU A 112 -13.56 -12.49 15.57
N ARG A 113 -13.20 -12.40 14.29
CA ARG A 113 -12.88 -11.12 13.62
C ARG A 113 -13.47 -11.14 12.23
N LYS A 114 -14.62 -10.49 12.04
CA LYS A 114 -15.17 -10.19 10.71
C LYS A 114 -14.20 -9.24 9.99
N SER A 115 -13.22 -9.77 9.28
CA SER A 115 -12.38 -8.96 8.42
C SER A 115 -13.14 -8.59 7.14
N VAL A 116 -13.14 -7.31 6.79
CA VAL A 116 -13.72 -6.79 5.55
C VAL A 116 -12.58 -6.30 4.66
N CYS A 117 -12.65 -6.60 3.36
CA CYS A 117 -11.71 -6.05 2.40
C CYS A 117 -12.01 -4.56 2.17
N LYS A 118 -11.03 -3.67 2.37
CA LYS A 118 -11.28 -2.23 2.25
C LYS A 118 -11.41 -1.69 0.82
N LEU A 119 -11.13 -2.53 -0.19
CA LEU A 119 -11.36 -2.21 -1.60
C LEU A 119 -12.78 -2.58 -2.05
N CYS A 120 -13.16 -3.87 -1.95
CA CYS A 120 -14.48 -4.31 -2.39
C CYS A 120 -15.58 -4.16 -1.32
N MET A 121 -15.23 -3.83 -0.08
CA MET A 121 -16.13 -3.71 1.08
C MET A 121 -16.86 -5.01 1.45
N ASN A 122 -16.39 -6.17 0.96
CA ASN A 122 -17.00 -7.47 1.23
C ASN A 122 -16.26 -8.26 2.33
N PRO A 123 -16.95 -9.20 3.02
CA PRO A 123 -16.34 -10.05 4.04
C PRO A 123 -15.24 -10.97 3.47
N VAL A 124 -14.18 -11.18 4.25
CA VAL A 124 -13.06 -12.05 3.89
C VAL A 124 -12.69 -12.98 5.04
N CYS A 125 -12.42 -14.25 4.73
CA CYS A 125 -11.97 -15.22 5.72
C CYS A 125 -10.48 -15.03 6.07
N HIS A 126 -10.04 -15.64 7.18
CA HIS A 126 -8.64 -15.59 7.60
C HIS A 126 -7.63 -16.07 6.55
N LYS A 127 -7.98 -17.05 5.71
CA LYS A 127 -7.07 -17.56 4.67
C LYS A 127 -6.95 -16.61 3.46
N CYS A 128 -8.02 -15.88 3.17
CA CYS A 128 -8.10 -14.99 2.00
C CYS A 128 -7.73 -13.53 2.33
N LYS A 129 -7.62 -13.17 3.62
CA LYS A 129 -7.20 -11.83 4.03
C LYS A 129 -5.72 -11.61 3.75
N ARG A 130 -5.38 -10.40 3.31
CA ARG A 130 -4.04 -9.93 2.99
C ARG A 130 -3.86 -8.54 3.63
N PRO A 131 -3.44 -8.47 4.91
CA PRO A 131 -3.17 -7.20 5.56
C PRO A 131 -1.95 -6.53 4.90
N LYS A 132 -2.05 -5.25 4.59
CA LYS A 132 -0.95 -4.44 4.06
C LYS A 132 -0.85 -3.12 4.82
N GLY A 133 0.37 -2.74 5.16
CA GLY A 133 0.66 -1.43 5.73
C GLY A 133 0.62 -0.39 4.62
N ILE A 134 -0.29 0.57 4.74
CA ILE A 134 -0.39 1.73 3.86
C ILE A 134 0.15 2.94 4.63
N SER A 135 1.11 3.63 4.05
CA SER A 135 1.72 4.82 4.65
C SER A 135 1.28 6.08 3.92
N PHE A 136 1.08 7.17 4.67
CA PHE A 136 0.82 8.50 4.13
C PHE A 136 1.46 9.59 4.97
N LEU A 137 1.73 10.73 4.34
CA LEU A 137 2.21 11.92 5.03
C LEU A 137 1.00 12.74 5.50
N THR A 138 1.04 13.17 6.75
CA THR A 138 0.10 14.15 7.29
C THR A 138 0.45 15.56 6.82
N PRO A 139 -0.46 16.54 6.97
CA PRO A 139 -0.16 17.93 6.65
C PRO A 139 1.03 18.51 7.42
N ASP A 140 1.33 18.00 8.61
CA ASP A 140 2.52 18.34 9.42
C ASP A 140 3.78 17.55 9.04
N GLY A 141 3.75 16.80 7.93
CA GLY A 141 4.89 16.06 7.40
C GLY A 141 5.23 14.77 8.13
N LYS A 142 4.40 14.32 9.09
CA LYS A 142 4.60 13.04 9.77
C LYS A 142 4.13 11.87 8.92
N LEU A 143 4.86 10.76 8.99
CA LEU A 143 4.47 9.54 8.31
C LEU A 143 3.52 8.73 9.20
N LEU A 144 2.26 8.59 8.80
CA LEU A 144 1.32 7.67 9.42
C LEU A 144 1.26 6.38 8.64
N ARG A 145 1.14 5.25 9.36
CA ARG A 145 1.07 3.91 8.78
C ARG A 145 -0.13 3.16 9.34
N HIS A 146 -1.02 2.70 8.46
CA HIS A 146 -2.21 1.94 8.84
C HIS A 146 -2.16 0.54 8.25
N LYS A 147 -2.48 -0.46 9.07
CA LYS A 147 -2.62 -1.85 8.63
C LYS A 147 -4.03 -2.08 8.10
N ILE A 148 -4.17 -2.14 6.79
CA ILE A 148 -5.48 -2.28 6.13
C ILE A 148 -5.64 -3.70 5.59
N THR A 149 -6.84 -4.27 5.74
CA THR A 149 -7.14 -5.60 5.22
C THR A 149 -7.67 -5.55 3.79
N PHE A 150 -7.09 -6.36 2.92
CA PHE A 150 -7.54 -6.60 1.55
C PHE A 150 -7.85 -8.10 1.35
N CYS A 151 -8.69 -8.44 0.38
CA CYS A 151 -8.85 -9.84 -0.06
C CYS A 151 -7.81 -10.19 -1.14
N VAL A 152 -7.51 -11.47 -1.28
CA VAL A 152 -6.56 -11.98 -2.28
C VAL A 152 -6.92 -11.58 -3.72
N MET A 153 -8.22 -11.51 -4.04
CA MET A 153 -8.69 -11.11 -5.38
C MET A 153 -8.35 -9.65 -5.69
N CYS A 154 -8.69 -8.72 -4.81
CA CYS A 154 -8.35 -7.30 -5.01
C CYS A 154 -6.84 -7.07 -5.02
N MET A 155 -6.07 -7.81 -4.21
CA MET A 155 -4.60 -7.73 -4.27
C MET A 155 -4.06 -8.22 -5.62
N SER A 156 -4.63 -9.29 -6.17
CA SER A 156 -4.26 -9.78 -7.50
C SER A 156 -4.59 -8.77 -8.59
N GLU A 157 -5.78 -8.18 -8.55
CA GLU A 157 -6.18 -7.11 -9.48
C GLU A 157 -5.19 -5.95 -9.44
N VAL A 158 -4.90 -5.39 -8.25
CA VAL A 158 -3.92 -4.31 -8.07
C VAL A 158 -2.53 -4.69 -8.60
N THR A 159 -2.10 -5.94 -8.36
CA THR A 159 -0.81 -6.43 -8.85
C THR A 159 -0.77 -6.44 -10.39
N GLN A 160 -1.91 -6.68 -11.03
CA GLN A 160 -2.04 -6.76 -12.49
C GLN A 160 -2.42 -5.43 -13.17
N MET A 161 -2.82 -4.42 -12.40
CA MET A 161 -3.12 -3.09 -12.92
C MET A 161 -1.89 -2.44 -13.57
N ASP A 162 -2.15 -1.66 -14.61
CA ASP A 162 -1.18 -0.75 -15.21
C ASP A 162 -0.74 0.29 -14.17
N ALA A 163 0.56 0.60 -14.16
CA ALA A 163 1.15 1.60 -13.29
C ALA A 163 1.04 3.02 -13.86
N LEU A 164 0.84 3.15 -15.18
CA LEU A 164 0.82 4.44 -15.86
C LEU A 164 -0.21 5.43 -15.28
N PRO A 165 -1.50 5.07 -15.07
CA PRO A 165 -2.47 6.01 -14.53
C PRO A 165 -2.12 6.51 -13.12
N ALA A 166 -1.66 5.59 -12.25
CA ALA A 166 -1.24 5.94 -10.90
C ALA A 166 0.01 6.83 -10.89
N ALA A 167 0.92 6.65 -11.85
CA ALA A 167 2.11 7.47 -12.01
C ALA A 167 1.79 8.87 -12.54
N GLN A 168 0.88 8.98 -13.52
CA GLN A 168 0.42 10.24 -14.08
C GLN A 168 -0.24 11.11 -13.02
N ASP A 169 -1.24 10.57 -12.30
CA ASP A 169 -1.89 11.30 -11.20
C ASP A 169 -0.87 11.79 -10.17
N GLN A 170 0.07 10.92 -9.78
CA GLN A 170 1.11 11.30 -8.83
C GLN A 170 2.00 12.43 -9.36
N ALA A 171 2.34 12.43 -10.65
CA ALA A 171 3.18 13.45 -11.29
C ALA A 171 2.47 14.81 -11.42
N GLU A 172 1.16 14.80 -11.65
CA GLU A 172 0.31 16.00 -11.74
C GLU A 172 0.05 16.67 -10.38
N GLY A 173 0.66 16.15 -9.32
CA GLY A 173 0.49 16.68 -7.97
C GLY A 173 -0.80 16.25 -7.31
N TYR A 174 -1.43 15.16 -7.79
CA TYR A 174 -2.56 14.55 -7.09
C TYR A 174 -2.14 14.26 -5.66
N GLN A 175 -2.77 14.98 -4.72
CA GLN A 175 -2.53 14.83 -3.29
C GLN A 175 -3.16 13.53 -2.83
N ALA A 176 -2.49 12.42 -3.13
CA ALA A 176 -2.76 11.07 -2.68
C ALA A 176 -2.65 10.91 -1.13
N TYR A 177 -2.84 11.97 -0.36
CA TYR A 177 -2.66 11.98 1.09
C TYR A 177 -3.85 12.56 1.86
N ASN A 178 -4.73 13.36 1.23
CA ASN A 178 -5.84 13.99 1.97
C ASN A 178 -7.03 13.07 2.26
N VAL A 179 -7.23 12.00 1.48
CA VAL A 179 -8.43 11.16 1.59
C VAL A 179 -8.31 10.11 2.72
N MET A 180 -7.09 9.78 3.14
CA MET A 180 -6.78 8.66 4.05
C MET A 180 -7.06 8.96 5.53
N ALA A 181 -7.15 10.23 5.95
CA ALA A 181 -7.48 10.60 7.33
C ALA A 181 -8.82 10.00 7.81
N SER A 182 -9.73 9.71 6.89
CA SER A 182 -11.06 9.14 7.17
C SER A 182 -11.06 7.61 7.37
N LEU A 183 -9.92 6.92 7.20
CA LEU A 183 -9.80 5.48 7.41
C LEU A 183 -9.66 5.08 8.89
N SER A 184 -9.48 6.06 9.78
CA SER A 184 -9.27 5.88 11.23
C SER A 184 -10.45 5.26 11.99
N GLY A 185 -11.56 4.92 11.33
CA GLY A 185 -12.80 4.57 12.00
C GLY A 185 -13.02 3.12 12.44
N SER A 186 -12.07 2.16 12.28
CA SER A 186 -12.35 0.79 12.76
C SER A 186 -11.18 -0.16 13.05
N ASP A 187 -9.97 0.06 12.54
CA ASP A 187 -8.91 -0.96 12.60
C ASP A 187 -7.57 -0.39 13.13
N ILE A 188 -7.63 0.37 14.23
CA ILE A 188 -6.44 0.68 15.03
C ILE A 188 -6.13 -0.58 15.85
N LEU A 189 -5.29 -1.45 15.30
CA LEU A 189 -4.37 -2.22 16.14
C LEU A 189 -3.15 -1.33 16.34
N SER A 190 -3.15 -0.63 17.47
CA SER A 190 -1.91 -0.30 18.17
C SER A 190 -1.19 -1.64 18.39
N ASP A 191 -0.09 -1.85 17.68
CA ASP A 191 1.00 -2.64 18.21
C ASP A 191 2.08 -1.63 18.55
N ASP A 192 2.52 -1.74 19.79
CA ASP A 192 3.30 -0.78 20.55
C ASP A 192 4.65 -0.46 19.93
N LEU A 193 5.07 0.77 20.19
CA LEU A 193 6.47 1.13 20.32
C LEU A 193 7.08 0.22 21.38
N ASP A 194 8.04 -0.63 21.00
CA ASP A 194 9.11 -1.00 21.92
C ASP A 194 10.36 -1.42 21.12
N VAL A 195 11.41 -0.61 21.35
CA VAL A 195 12.87 -0.77 21.11
C VAL A 195 13.36 -0.86 19.65
#